data_AF-A0A914CRP4-F1
#
_entry.id   AF-A0A914CRP4-F1
#
_cell.length_a   1.000
_cell.length_b   1.000
_cell.length_c   1.000
_cell.angle_alpha   90.00
_cell.angle_beta   90.00
_cell.angle_gamma   90.00
#
_symmetry.space_group_name_H-M   'P 1'
#
loop_
_entity.id
_entity.type
_entity.pdbx_description
1 polymer ?
#
loop_
_entity_poly.entity_id
_entity_poly.type
_entity_poly.pdbx_seq_one_letter_code
_entity_poly.pdbx_strand_id
1 'polypeptide(L)' 'MKLLDFLIFHGQLLGMMLSDKACAKPHPSVESFDQSLDEITLETLKKIVDNFPKRMKACVEAKGGHC' A
#
# COMPACT_ATOMS: atom_id res chain seq x y z
N MET A 1 4.05 16.20 13.04
CA MET A 1 4.35 15.19 12.02
C MET A 1 5.24 15.86 10.99
N LYS A 2 6.52 15.45 10.84
CA LYS A 2 7.46 16.13 9.95
C LYS A 2 7.22 15.66 8.50
N LEU A 3 7.53 16.50 7.52
CA LEU A 3 7.40 16.20 6.08
C LEU A 3 8.10 14.89 5.68
N LEU A 4 9.21 14.57 6.37
CA LEU A 4 9.96 13.34 6.17
C LEU A 4 9.19 12.09 6.62
N ASP A 5 8.47 12.17 7.74
CA ASP A 5 7.61 11.08 8.23
C ASP A 5 6.50 10.81 7.19
N PHE A 6 5.89 11.87 6.66
CA PHE A 6 4.83 11.77 5.65
C PHE A 6 5.32 11.08 4.35
N LEU A 7 6.52 11.42 3.87
CA LEU A 7 7.12 10.81 2.68
C LEU A 7 7.50 9.35 2.90
N ILE A 8 8.02 9.00 4.08
CA ILE A 8 8.36 7.63 4.45
C ILE A 8 7.07 6.78 4.55
N PHE A 9 6.02 7.30 5.19
CA PHE A 9 4.74 6.60 5.32
C PHE A 9 4.04 6.40 3.97
N HIS A 10 4.00 7.42 3.09
CA HIS A 10 3.43 7.28 1.76
C HIS A 10 4.25 6.36 0.85
N GLY A 11 5.59 6.41 0.94
CA GLY A 11 6.46 5.52 0.18
C GLY A 11 6.31 4.05 0.57
N GLN A 12 6.21 3.76 1.88
CA GLN A 12 5.96 2.40 2.37
C GLN A 12 4.57 1.88 1.99
N LEU A 13 3.55 2.74 2.03
CA LEU A 13 2.20 2.39 1.63
C LEU A 13 2.13 2.00 0.15
N LEU A 14 2.80 2.77 -0.72
CA LEU A 14 2.91 2.45 -2.14
C LEU A 14 3.64 1.12 -2.36
N GLY A 15 4.74 0.87 -1.66
CA GLY A 15 5.48 -0.40 -1.76
C GLY A 15 4.64 -1.63 -1.39
N MET A 16 3.84 -1.56 -0.33
CA MET A 16 2.94 -2.65 0.05
C MET A 16 1.86 -2.89 -1.02
N MET A 17 1.29 -1.82 -1.59
CA MET A 17 0.29 -1.95 -2.66
C MET A 17 0.83 -2.62 -3.91
N LEU A 18 2.04 -2.23 -4.33
CA LEU A 18 2.73 -2.84 -5.46
C LEU A 18 3.00 -4.31 -5.20
N SER A 19 3.43 -4.66 -3.97
CA SER A 19 3.65 -6.04 -3.55
C SER A 19 2.36 -6.86 -3.55
N ASP A 20 1.27 -6.33 -3.01
CA ASP A 20 -0.03 -7.03 -3.00
C ASP A 20 -0.53 -7.29 -4.43
N LYS A 21 -0.41 -6.31 -5.34
CA LYS A 21 -0.75 -6.51 -6.75
C LYS A 21 0.17 -7.50 -7.46
N ALA A 22 1.47 -7.46 -7.16
CA ALA A 22 2.44 -8.41 -7.71
C ALA A 22 2.13 -9.85 -7.25
N CYS A 23 1.69 -10.01 -6.00
CA CYS A 23 1.41 -11.31 -5.39
C CYS A 23 -0.02 -11.83 -5.65
N ALA A 24 -0.98 -10.95 -6.00
CA ALA A 24 -2.37 -11.33 -6.17
C ALA A 24 -2.63 -12.19 -7.43
N LYS A 25 -1.80 -12.04 -8.48
CA LYS A 25 -1.92 -12.79 -9.73
C LYS A 25 -0.54 -13.16 -10.25
N PRO A 26 -0.37 -14.34 -10.88
CA PRO A 26 0.86 -14.66 -11.59
C PRO A 26 1.02 -13.69 -12.79
N HIS A 27 2.14 -12.99 -12.86
CA HIS A 27 2.49 -12.12 -13.97
C HIS A 27 3.55 -12.81 -14.84
N PRO A 28 3.28 -13.07 -16.14
CA PRO A 28 4.21 -13.80 -17.02
C PRO A 28 5.48 -13.01 -17.37
N SER A 29 5.47 -11.68 -17.23
CA SER A 29 6.62 -10.81 -17.47
C SER A 29 6.57 -9.54 -16.62
N VAL A 30 7.70 -8.83 -16.52
CA VAL A 30 7.76 -7.52 -15.86
C VAL A 30 6.85 -6.50 -16.56
N GLU A 31 6.73 -6.56 -17.89
CA GLU A 31 5.85 -5.67 -18.67
C GLU A 31 4.37 -5.92 -18.36
N SER A 32 3.97 -7.18 -18.17
CA SER A 32 2.59 -7.50 -17.76
C SER A 32 2.28 -7.02 -16.35
N PHE A 33 3.28 -7.03 -15.47
CA PHE A 33 3.16 -6.44 -14.14
C PHE A 33 3.02 -4.93 -14.25
N ASP A 34 3.84 -4.26 -15.05
CA ASP A 34 3.81 -2.80 -15.25
C ASP A 34 2.44 -2.34 -15.79
N GLN A 35 1.89 -3.03 -16.78
CA GLN A 35 0.53 -2.78 -17.27
C GLN A 35 -0.55 -2.97 -16.20
N SER A 36 -0.36 -3.92 -15.28
CA SER A 36 -1.28 -4.11 -14.15
C SER A 36 -1.21 -2.97 -13.13
N LEU A 37 -0.12 -2.19 -13.10
CA LEU A 37 0.01 -1.00 -12.25
C LEU A 37 -0.77 0.18 -12.82
N ASP A 38 -0.86 0.30 -14.14
CA ASP A 38 -1.68 1.33 -14.81
C ASP A 38 -3.18 1.19 -14.48
N GLU A 39 -3.63 -0.01 -14.07
CA GLU A 39 -4.99 -0.25 -13.62
C GLU A 39 -5.26 0.24 -12.17
N ILE A 40 -4.26 0.76 -11.45
CA ILE A 40 -4.46 1.30 -10.11
C ILE A 40 -5.19 2.64 -10.21
N THR A 41 -6.49 2.61 -9.93
CA THR A 41 -7.31 3.82 -9.96
C THR A 41 -7.01 4.74 -8.78
N LEU A 42 -7.22 6.06 -8.97
CA LEU A 42 -7.19 7.05 -7.90
C LEU A 42 -8.13 6.68 -6.74
N GLU A 43 -9.27 6.06 -7.05
CA GLU A 43 -10.23 5.59 -6.03
C GLU A 43 -9.62 4.50 -5.14
N THR A 44 -8.86 3.58 -5.72
CA THR A 44 -8.14 2.53 -4.99
C THR A 44 -7.12 3.15 -4.03
N LEU A 45 -6.35 4.13 -4.51
CA LEU A 45 -5.38 4.88 -3.70
C LEU A 45 -6.08 5.61 -2.53
N LYS A 46 -7.20 6.28 -2.80
CA LYS A 46 -8.00 6.97 -1.77
C LYS A 46 -8.49 6.02 -0.69
N LYS A 47 -9.11 4.90 -1.08
CA LYS A 47 -9.60 3.87 -0.13
C LYS A 47 -8.48 3.35 0.79
N ILE A 48 -7.26 3.21 0.27
CA ILE A 48 -6.13 2.70 1.03
C ILE A 48 -5.61 3.75 2.01
N VAL A 49 -5.48 5.02 1.57
CA VAL A 49 -5.15 6.14 2.45
C VAL A 49 -6.20 6.30 3.55
N ASP A 50 -7.49 6.22 3.21
CA ASP A 50 -8.59 6.36 4.17
C ASP A 50 -8.66 5.21 5.19
N ASN A 51 -8.26 4.01 4.79
CA ASN A 51 -8.22 2.85 5.69
C ASN A 51 -6.92 2.76 6.50
N PHE A 52 -5.89 3.50 6.12
CA PHE A 52 -4.59 3.45 6.80
C PHE A 52 -4.67 3.85 8.29
N PRO A 53 -5.36 4.92 8.70
CA PRO A 53 -5.55 5.23 10.12
C PRO A 53 -6.19 4.10 10.91
N LYS A 54 -7.11 3.34 10.30
CA LYS A 54 -7.75 2.18 10.95
C LYS A 54 -6.75 1.04 11.17
N ARG A 55 -5.92 0.75 10.16
CA ARG A 55 -4.82 -0.24 10.29
C ARG A 55 -3.81 0.17 11.34
N MET A 56 -3.41 1.45 11.35
CA MET A 56 -2.48 1.99 12.34
C MET A 56 -3.07 1.89 13.75
N LYS A 57 -4.35 2.23 13.94
CA LYS A 57 -5.04 2.08 15.22
C LYS A 57 -5.05 0.62 15.69
N ALA A 58 -5.40 -0.32 14.81
CA ALA A 58 -5.38 -1.75 15.12
C ALA A 58 -3.96 -2.23 15.52
N CYS A 59 -2.93 -1.75 14.82
CA CYS A 59 -1.53 -2.05 15.11
C CYS A 59 -1.11 -1.54 16.50
N VAL A 60 -1.51 -0.31 16.85
CA VAL A 60 -1.29 0.28 18.18
C VAL A 60 -2.02 -0.48 19.27
N GLU A 61 -3.28 -0.86 19.05
CA GLU A 61 -4.08 -1.67 19.98
C GLU A 61 -3.48 -3.06 20.18
N ALA A 62 -2.91 -3.65 19.12
CA ALA A 62 -2.16 -4.90 19.17
C ALA A 62 -0.76 -4.77 19.80
N LYS A 63 -0.39 -3.60 20.34
CA LYS A 63 0.95 -3.29 20.89
C LYS A 63 2.09 -3.57 19.90
N GLY A 64 1.85 -3.33 18.61
CA GLY A 64 2.82 -3.61 17.55
C GLY A 64 2.92 -5.09 17.15
N GLY A 65 1.88 -5.88 17.38
CA GLY A 65 1.73 -7.25 16.82
C GLY A 65 1.63 -7.28 15.28
N HIS A 66 1.17 -8.38 14.68
CA HIS A 66 1.09 -8.46 13.20
C HIS A 66 0.05 -7.48 12.65
N CYS A 67 0.56 -6.48 11.94
CA CYS A 67 -0.13 -5.49 11.12
C CYS A 67 0.25 -5.75 9.64
#